data_AF-A0A0W1AXC4-F1
#
_entry.id   AF-A0A0W1AXC4-F1
#
_cell.length_a   1.000
_cell.length_b   1.000
_cell.length_c   1.000
_cell.angle_alpha   90.00
_cell.angle_beta   90.00
_cell.angle_gamma   90.00
#
_symmetry.space_group_name_H-M   'P 1'
#
loop_
_entity.id
_entity.type
_entity.pdbx_description
1 polymer ?
#
loop_
_entity_poly.entity_id
_entity_poly.type
_entity_poly.pdbx_seq_one_letter_code
_entity_poly.pdbx_strand_id
1 'polypeptide(L)'
;MYKELRSNFLENGKSNQQRVDKALDIYSDIEFEIYKYLNDKSDLFIVAEKISKASSLLPYDLLKLFIKFKETTEESLKRELLLKFHNDIEKEIYSLKLKQFDTVTFKSDKNIAASIEYYIKTKIEPFGIPLIYTYFNLVFLLLLILFTALIVSASTVREQIFLFSLIFAALSYLMFLYYIISEGFLKRRFKHSYINWILLLMFALGAPSLVIFTGAWFRGILVFVMIFIYGYYAGRKCMRERAV
;
A
#
# COMPACT_ATOMS: atom_id res chain seq x y z
N MET A 1 1.05 -11.23 -22.83
CA MET A 1 0.93 -10.09 -21.89
C MET A 1 -0.51 -9.78 -21.46
N TYR A 2 -1.40 -9.17 -22.26
CA TYR A 2 -2.76 -8.81 -21.79
C TYR A 2 -3.59 -10.02 -21.31
N LYS A 3 -3.57 -11.12 -22.08
CA LYS A 3 -4.27 -12.37 -21.73
C LYS A 3 -3.77 -12.95 -20.40
N GLU A 4 -2.46 -12.94 -20.17
CA GLU A 4 -1.83 -13.44 -18.94
C GLU A 4 -2.11 -12.52 -17.75
N LEU A 5 -2.01 -11.19 -17.93
CA LEU A 5 -2.35 -10.21 -16.88
C LEU A 5 -3.81 -10.33 -16.47
N ARG A 6 -4.72 -10.50 -17.44
CA ARG A 6 -6.14 -10.74 -17.17
C ARG A 6 -6.36 -12.09 -16.47
N SER A 7 -5.68 -13.16 -16.89
CA SER A 7 -5.78 -14.47 -16.22
C SER A 7 -5.31 -14.38 -14.78
N ASN A 8 -4.13 -13.79 -14.54
CA ASN A 8 -3.57 -13.59 -13.21
C ASN A 8 -4.48 -12.72 -12.34
N PHE A 9 -5.08 -11.66 -12.89
CA PHE A 9 -6.03 -10.82 -12.16
C PHE A 9 -7.27 -11.62 -11.74
N LEU A 10 -7.85 -12.40 -12.65
CA LEU A 10 -9.02 -13.23 -12.37
C LEU A 10 -8.71 -14.36 -11.38
N GLU A 11 -7.55 -15.01 -11.51
CA GLU A 11 -7.09 -16.06 -10.59
C GLU A 11 -6.80 -15.50 -9.19
N ASN A 12 -6.12 -14.36 -9.11
CA ASN A 12 -5.88 -13.68 -7.83
C ASN A 12 -7.20 -13.22 -7.19
N GLY A 13 -8.14 -12.71 -7.97
CA GLY A 13 -9.48 -12.36 -7.50
C GLY A 13 -10.21 -13.56 -6.90
N LYS A 14 -10.23 -14.69 -7.61
CA LYS A 14 -10.83 -15.94 -7.12
C LYS A 14 -10.13 -16.47 -5.87
N SER A 15 -8.80 -16.46 -5.84
CA SER A 15 -8.02 -16.92 -4.68
C SER A 15 -8.27 -16.05 -3.45
N ASN A 16 -8.31 -14.73 -3.63
CA ASN A 16 -8.64 -13.80 -2.55
C ASN A 16 -10.06 -14.01 -2.04
N GLN A 17 -11.02 -14.22 -2.93
CA GLN A 17 -12.40 -14.50 -2.54
C GLN A 17 -12.51 -15.80 -1.74
N GLN A 18 -11.87 -16.88 -2.19
CA GLN A 18 -11.81 -18.14 -1.43
C GLN A 18 -11.19 -17.97 -0.03
N ARG A 19 -10.18 -17.09 0.10
CA ARG A 19 -9.59 -16.75 1.42
C ARG A 19 -10.57 -16.00 2.31
N VAL A 20 -11.31 -15.03 1.74
CA VAL A 20 -12.34 -14.27 2.46
C VAL A 20 -13.46 -15.20 2.91
N ASP A 21 -13.98 -16.06 2.04
CA ASP A 21 -15.03 -17.03 2.36
C ASP A 21 -14.60 -17.97 3.49
N LYS A 22 -13.39 -18.53 3.39
CA LYS A 22 -12.83 -19.40 4.44
C LYS A 22 -12.62 -18.66 5.77
N ALA A 23 -12.20 -17.39 5.73
CA ALA A 23 -12.05 -16.59 6.93
C ALA A 23 -13.41 -16.28 7.58
N LEU A 24 -14.43 -15.97 6.77
CA LEU A 24 -15.81 -15.75 7.23
C LEU A 24 -16.40 -16.97 7.92
N ASP A 25 -16.23 -18.16 7.34
CA ASP A 25 -16.70 -19.42 7.93
C ASP A 25 -16.07 -19.62 9.31
N ILE A 26 -14.74 -19.50 9.39
CA ILE A 26 -13.99 -19.71 10.64
C ILE A 26 -14.33 -18.64 11.69
N TYR A 27 -14.45 -17.37 11.31
CA TYR A 27 -14.76 -16.31 12.25
C TYR A 27 -16.20 -16.41 12.76
N SER A 28 -17.15 -16.77 11.90
CA SER A 28 -18.54 -17.03 12.30
C SER A 28 -18.62 -18.20 13.28
N ASP A 29 -17.83 -19.26 13.04
CA ASP A 29 -17.70 -20.39 13.95
C ASP A 29 -17.15 -20.02 15.33
N ILE A 30 -16.19 -19.08 15.37
CA ILE A 30 -15.62 -18.57 16.62
C ILE A 30 -16.62 -17.67 17.35
N GLU A 31 -17.24 -16.74 16.62
CA GLU A 31 -18.26 -15.82 17.15
C GLU A 31 -19.40 -16.61 17.80
N PHE A 32 -19.89 -17.65 17.13
CA PHE A 32 -20.93 -18.52 17.64
C PHE A 32 -20.52 -19.30 18.90
N GLU A 33 -19.29 -19.82 18.95
CA GLU A 33 -18.80 -20.51 20.15
C GLU A 33 -18.59 -19.56 21.33
N ILE A 34 -18.09 -18.34 21.09
CA ILE A 34 -17.98 -17.31 22.13
C ILE A 34 -19.38 -16.95 22.64
N TYR A 35 -20.36 -16.78 21.74
CA TYR A 35 -21.74 -16.51 22.11
C TYR A 35 -22.35 -17.64 22.96
N LYS A 36 -22.08 -18.90 22.64
CA LYS A 36 -22.52 -20.03 23.48
C LYS A 36 -21.88 -19.99 24.86
N TYR A 37 -20.58 -19.73 24.95
CA TYR A 37 -19.88 -19.62 26.23
C TYR A 37 -20.43 -18.49 27.09
N LEU A 38 -20.71 -17.31 26.50
CA LEU A 38 -21.30 -16.17 27.21
C LEU A 38 -22.72 -16.45 27.74
N ASN A 39 -23.42 -17.44 27.17
CA ASN A 39 -24.74 -17.90 27.58
C ASN A 39 -24.71 -19.23 28.36
N ASP A 40 -23.56 -19.61 28.91
CA ASP A 40 -23.36 -20.83 29.71
C ASP A 40 -23.72 -22.15 28.98
N LYS A 41 -23.54 -22.19 27.66
CA LYS A 41 -23.84 -23.34 26.77
C LYS A 41 -22.60 -23.98 26.15
N SER A 42 -21.39 -23.48 26.43
CA SER A 42 -20.12 -24.00 25.90
C SER A 42 -19.00 -23.76 26.91
N ASP A 43 -17.92 -24.51 26.78
CA ASP A 43 -16.76 -24.43 27.68
C ASP A 43 -15.68 -23.51 27.11
N LEU A 44 -14.97 -22.82 28.00
CA LEU A 44 -13.86 -21.93 27.64
C LEU A 44 -12.75 -22.67 26.86
N PHE A 45 -12.56 -23.97 27.13
CA PHE A 45 -11.60 -24.80 26.44
C PHE A 45 -11.94 -24.95 24.95
N ILE A 46 -13.21 -25.18 24.62
CA ILE A 46 -13.69 -25.34 23.24
C ILE A 46 -13.51 -24.03 22.47
N VAL A 47 -13.82 -22.90 23.11
CA VAL A 47 -13.60 -21.56 22.55
C VAL A 47 -12.11 -21.32 22.27
N ALA A 48 -11.24 -21.59 23.24
CA ALA A 48 -9.81 -21.42 23.09
C ALA A 48 -9.21 -22.33 22.01
N GLU A 49 -9.70 -23.56 21.89
CA GLU A 49 -9.29 -24.50 20.84
C GLU A 49 -9.68 -24.00 19.44
N LYS A 50 -10.93 -23.53 19.26
CA LYS A 50 -11.40 -22.96 18.00
C LYS A 50 -10.58 -21.73 17.59
N ILE A 51 -10.31 -20.82 18.54
CA ILE A 51 -9.48 -19.63 18.26
C ILE A 51 -8.04 -20.05 17.91
N SER A 52 -7.47 -21.01 18.64
CA SER A 52 -6.11 -21.49 18.38
C SER A 52 -5.96 -22.11 16.98
N LYS A 53 -6.96 -22.90 16.54
CA LYS A 53 -6.98 -23.49 15.18
C LYS A 53 -7.08 -22.42 14.08
N ALA A 54 -7.70 -21.28 14.38
CA ALA A 54 -7.87 -20.16 13.46
C ALA A 54 -6.73 -19.14 13.47
N SER A 55 -5.75 -19.27 14.37
CA SER A 55 -4.66 -18.30 14.58
C SER A 55 -3.91 -17.88 13.32
N SER A 56 -3.77 -18.78 12.34
CA SER A 56 -3.11 -18.50 11.05
C SER A 56 -3.86 -17.53 10.15
N LEU A 57 -5.16 -17.35 10.38
CA LEU A 57 -6.03 -16.50 9.58
C LEU A 57 -6.45 -15.25 10.34
N LEU A 58 -6.17 -15.13 11.65
CA LEU A 58 -6.57 -13.97 12.45
C LEU A 58 -5.69 -12.75 12.15
N PRO A 59 -6.27 -11.53 12.14
CA PRO A 59 -5.52 -10.29 12.16
C PRO A 59 -4.60 -10.21 13.37
N TYR A 60 -3.48 -9.52 13.22
CA TYR A 60 -2.46 -9.38 14.27
C TYR A 60 -3.04 -8.85 15.60
N ASP A 61 -3.96 -7.89 15.54
CA ASP A 61 -4.55 -7.30 16.74
C ASP A 61 -5.43 -8.31 17.51
N LEU A 62 -6.20 -9.12 16.79
CA LEU A 62 -6.99 -10.21 17.38
C LEU A 62 -6.10 -11.31 17.96
N LEU A 63 -5.02 -11.67 17.25
CA LEU A 63 -4.03 -12.62 17.75
C LEU A 63 -3.39 -12.13 19.06
N LYS A 64 -3.03 -10.85 19.14
CA LYS A 64 -2.46 -10.23 20.34
C LYS A 64 -3.44 -10.24 21.51
N LEU A 65 -4.72 -10.01 21.26
CA LEU A 65 -5.78 -10.13 22.28
C LEU A 65 -5.92 -11.58 22.76
N PHE A 66 -5.88 -12.56 21.87
CA PHE A 66 -5.94 -13.97 22.23
C PHE A 66 -4.74 -14.44 23.06
N ILE A 67 -3.53 -14.02 22.71
CA ILE A 67 -2.31 -14.33 23.49
C ILE A 67 -2.44 -13.77 24.91
N LYS A 68 -2.85 -12.50 25.04
CA LYS A 68 -3.11 -11.89 26.36
C LYS A 68 -4.17 -12.63 27.15
N PHE A 69 -5.26 -13.05 26.49
CA PHE A 69 -6.30 -13.85 27.11
C PHE A 69 -5.76 -15.19 27.65
N LYS A 70 -4.88 -15.86 26.90
CA LYS A 70 -4.25 -17.13 27.32
C LYS A 70 -3.32 -16.96 28.52
N GLU A 71 -2.60 -15.84 28.59
CA GLU A 71 -1.63 -15.54 29.66
C GLU A 71 -2.28 -15.00 30.94
N THR A 72 -3.49 -14.45 30.84
CA THR A 72 -4.21 -13.89 31.98
C THR A 72 -4.68 -15.02 32.90
N THR A 73 -4.44 -14.89 34.22
CA THR A 73 -4.93 -15.83 35.23
C THR A 73 -6.19 -15.36 35.95
N GLU A 74 -6.46 -14.05 35.97
CA GLU A 74 -7.66 -13.46 36.57
C GLU A 74 -8.92 -13.68 35.71
N GLU A 75 -9.98 -14.21 36.34
CA GLU A 75 -11.21 -14.63 35.67
C GLU A 75 -12.09 -13.45 35.19
N SER A 76 -12.11 -12.36 35.95
CA SER A 76 -12.81 -11.11 35.57
C SER A 76 -12.20 -10.49 34.31
N LEU A 77 -10.87 -10.40 34.25
CA LEU A 77 -10.14 -9.89 33.08
C LEU A 77 -10.25 -10.82 31.87
N LYS A 78 -10.31 -12.15 32.07
CA LYS A 78 -10.56 -13.10 30.97
C LYS A 78 -11.90 -12.85 30.29
N ARG A 79 -12.96 -12.63 31.07
CA ARG A 79 -14.29 -12.37 30.52
C ARG A 79 -14.35 -11.05 29.75
N GLU A 80 -13.69 -10.02 30.26
CA GLU A 80 -13.59 -8.72 29.57
C GLU A 80 -12.80 -8.82 28.25
N LEU A 81 -11.66 -9.52 28.27
CA LEU A 81 -10.86 -9.75 27.06
C LEU A 81 -11.62 -10.57 26.01
N LEU A 82 -12.42 -11.56 26.43
CA LEU A 82 -13.23 -12.36 25.53
C LEU A 82 -14.38 -11.55 24.92
N LEU A 83 -15.04 -10.70 25.69
CA LEU A 83 -16.06 -9.76 25.18
C LEU A 83 -15.47 -8.77 24.17
N LYS A 84 -14.28 -8.25 24.45
CA LYS A 84 -13.56 -7.38 23.51
C LYS A 84 -13.22 -8.12 22.22
N PHE A 85 -12.72 -9.34 22.35
CA PHE A 85 -12.40 -10.20 21.21
C PHE A 85 -13.65 -10.53 20.38
N HIS A 86 -14.79 -10.80 21.01
CA HIS A 86 -16.08 -11.00 20.34
C HIS A 86 -16.48 -9.79 19.50
N ASN A 87 -16.48 -8.58 20.09
CA ASN A 87 -16.83 -7.34 19.39
C ASN A 87 -15.88 -7.04 18.21
N ASP A 88 -14.59 -7.32 18.37
CA ASP A 88 -13.60 -7.07 17.32
C ASP A 88 -13.69 -8.14 16.21
N ILE A 89 -14.04 -9.39 16.53
CA ILE A 89 -14.39 -10.41 15.52
C ILE A 89 -15.65 -10.03 14.76
N GLU A 90 -16.71 -9.55 15.43
CA GLU A 90 -17.95 -9.16 14.77
C GLU A 90 -17.71 -8.05 13.74
N LYS A 91 -16.91 -7.04 14.10
CA LYS A 91 -16.47 -5.98 13.18
C LYS A 91 -15.67 -6.53 12.00
N GLU A 92 -14.78 -7.48 12.25
CA GLU A 92 -13.99 -8.08 11.17
C GLU A 92 -14.86 -8.95 10.25
N ILE A 93 -15.83 -9.69 10.78
CA ILE A 93 -16.84 -10.42 9.98
C ILE A 93 -17.61 -9.43 9.11
N TYR A 94 -18.06 -8.30 9.66
CA TYR A 94 -18.76 -7.28 8.88
C TYR A 94 -17.86 -6.69 7.77
N SER A 95 -16.61 -6.36 8.09
CA SER A 95 -15.59 -5.91 7.14
C SER A 95 -15.34 -6.92 6.02
N LEU A 96 -15.25 -8.21 6.35
CA LEU A 96 -15.05 -9.28 5.37
C LEU A 96 -16.29 -9.51 4.51
N LYS A 97 -17.50 -9.44 5.07
CA LYS A 97 -18.75 -9.48 4.31
C LYS A 97 -18.83 -8.36 3.27
N LEU A 98 -18.37 -7.15 3.61
CA LEU A 98 -18.29 -6.03 2.66
C LEU A 98 -17.28 -6.27 1.53
N LYS A 99 -16.25 -7.09 1.76
CA LYS A 99 -15.24 -7.46 0.75
C LYS A 99 -15.65 -8.68 -0.09
N GLN A 100 -16.68 -9.41 0.32
CA GLN A 100 -17.15 -10.59 -0.38
C GLN A 100 -17.87 -10.18 -1.66
N PHE A 101 -17.38 -10.66 -2.81
CA PHE A 101 -18.04 -10.48 -4.10
C PHE A 101 -19.08 -11.57 -4.30
N ASP A 102 -20.14 -11.54 -3.51
CA ASP A 102 -21.14 -12.59 -3.58
C ASP A 102 -22.04 -12.39 -4.81
N THR A 103 -21.89 -13.24 -5.83
CA THR A 103 -22.74 -13.22 -7.03
C THR A 103 -24.14 -13.79 -6.76
N VAL A 104 -24.31 -14.55 -5.67
CA VAL A 104 -25.55 -15.27 -5.35
C VAL A 104 -26.38 -14.49 -4.34
N THR A 105 -25.72 -13.88 -3.34
CA THR A 105 -26.37 -13.15 -2.25
C THR A 105 -26.38 -11.64 -2.45
N PHE A 106 -25.96 -11.14 -3.63
CA PHE A 106 -26.14 -9.74 -4.01
C PHE A 106 -27.65 -9.42 -4.06
N LYS A 107 -28.21 -9.05 -2.91
CA LYS A 107 -29.43 -8.28 -2.88
C LYS A 107 -29.07 -6.99 -3.57
N SER A 108 -29.57 -6.85 -4.78
CA SER A 108 -29.81 -5.56 -5.41
C SER A 108 -30.74 -4.78 -4.48
N ASP A 109 -30.21 -4.26 -3.37
CA ASP A 109 -30.81 -3.12 -2.73
C ASP A 109 -31.01 -2.09 -3.84
N LYS A 110 -32.20 -1.49 -3.90
CA LYS A 110 -32.73 -0.71 -5.03
C LYS A 110 -31.88 0.51 -5.45
N ASN A 111 -30.67 0.64 -4.93
CA ASN A 111 -29.67 1.61 -5.33
C ASN A 111 -28.92 1.14 -6.58
N ILE A 112 -29.30 1.74 -7.71
CA ILE A 112 -28.64 1.66 -9.02
C ILE A 112 -27.12 1.85 -8.90
N ALA A 113 -26.66 2.66 -7.93
CA ALA A 113 -25.23 2.87 -7.65
C ALA A 113 -24.49 1.58 -7.26
N ALA A 114 -25.08 0.69 -6.45
CA ALA A 114 -24.47 -0.57 -6.05
C ALA A 114 -24.35 -1.54 -7.23
N SER A 115 -25.36 -1.56 -8.12
CA SER A 115 -25.33 -2.35 -9.35
C SER A 115 -24.27 -1.86 -10.34
N ILE A 116 -24.09 -0.53 -10.45
CA ILE A 116 -23.03 0.07 -11.27
C ILE A 116 -21.66 -0.27 -10.69
N GLU A 117 -21.46 -0.13 -9.39
CA GLU A 117 -20.20 -0.49 -8.74
C GLU A 117 -19.85 -1.96 -8.94
N TYR A 118 -20.83 -2.85 -8.78
CA TYR A 118 -20.67 -4.28 -9.05
C TYR A 118 -20.30 -4.55 -10.51
N TYR A 119 -20.98 -3.90 -11.46
CA TYR A 119 -20.67 -4.01 -12.88
C TYR A 119 -19.25 -3.52 -13.21
N ILE A 120 -18.84 -2.40 -12.62
CA ILE A 120 -17.49 -1.87 -12.78
C ILE A 120 -16.47 -2.89 -12.27
N LYS A 121 -16.61 -3.39 -11.05
CA LYS A 121 -15.63 -4.31 -10.45
C LYS A 121 -15.57 -5.67 -11.14
N THR A 122 -16.71 -6.19 -11.63
CA THR A 122 -16.77 -7.53 -12.23
C THR A 122 -16.54 -7.57 -13.73
N LYS A 123 -16.91 -6.50 -14.46
CA LYS A 123 -16.85 -6.47 -15.93
C LYS A 123 -15.83 -5.48 -16.47
N ILE A 124 -15.67 -4.32 -15.83
CA ILE A 124 -14.80 -3.26 -16.36
C ILE A 124 -13.39 -3.40 -15.78
N GLU A 125 -13.24 -3.55 -14.47
CA GLU A 125 -11.96 -3.60 -13.77
C GLU A 125 -11.00 -4.68 -14.32
N PRO A 126 -11.45 -5.92 -14.62
CA PRO A 126 -10.56 -6.95 -15.20
C PRO A 126 -10.06 -6.63 -16.61
N PHE A 127 -10.66 -5.65 -17.30
CA PHE A 127 -10.23 -5.17 -18.61
C PHE A 127 -9.47 -3.84 -18.51
N GLY A 128 -10.01 -2.91 -17.72
CA GLY A 128 -9.50 -1.56 -17.52
C GLY A 128 -8.15 -1.54 -16.83
N ILE A 129 -7.95 -2.32 -15.76
CA ILE A 129 -6.67 -2.35 -15.04
C ILE A 129 -5.53 -2.82 -15.96
N PRO A 130 -5.63 -3.98 -16.65
CA PRO A 130 -4.58 -4.39 -17.59
C PRO A 130 -4.38 -3.41 -18.75
N LEU A 131 -5.44 -2.77 -19.25
CA LEU A 131 -5.35 -1.73 -20.29
C LEU A 131 -4.56 -0.51 -19.83
N ILE A 132 -4.82 -0.03 -18.61
CA ILE A 132 -4.08 1.09 -18.01
C ILE A 132 -2.60 0.74 -17.88
N TYR A 133 -2.26 -0.46 -17.39
CA TYR A 133 -0.86 -0.90 -17.35
C TYR A 133 -0.23 -0.98 -18.73
N THR A 134 -0.96 -1.49 -19.71
CA THR A 134 -0.49 -1.57 -21.11
C THR A 134 -0.25 -0.17 -21.69
N TYR A 135 -1.15 0.78 -21.41
CA TYR A 135 -1.02 2.17 -21.80
C TYR A 135 0.21 2.83 -21.15
N PHE A 136 0.40 2.66 -19.84
CA PHE A 136 1.60 3.17 -19.16
C PHE A 136 2.88 2.57 -19.74
N ASN A 137 2.90 1.26 -19.99
CA ASN A 137 4.04 0.60 -20.63
C ASN A 137 4.31 1.17 -22.03
N LEU A 138 3.28 1.43 -22.82
CA LEU A 138 3.40 2.09 -24.13
C LEU A 138 3.99 3.50 -23.98
N VAL A 139 3.50 4.30 -23.03
CA VAL A 139 4.03 5.64 -22.75
C VAL A 139 5.50 5.57 -22.35
N PHE A 140 5.88 4.65 -21.46
CA PHE A 140 7.28 4.43 -21.09
C PHE A 140 8.14 4.01 -22.28
N LEU A 141 7.63 3.14 -23.15
CA LEU A 141 8.32 2.72 -24.37
C LEU A 141 8.54 3.93 -25.31
N LEU A 142 7.51 4.76 -25.52
CA LEU A 142 7.60 5.96 -26.34
C LEU A 142 8.60 6.97 -25.76
N LEU A 143 8.63 7.16 -24.44
CA LEU A 143 9.61 8.00 -23.77
C LEU A 143 11.04 7.46 -23.95
N LEU A 144 11.22 6.14 -23.92
CA LEU A 144 12.52 5.51 -24.15
C LEU A 144 12.99 5.67 -25.61
N ILE A 145 12.08 5.56 -26.58
CA ILE A 145 12.37 5.83 -27.99
C ILE A 145 12.72 7.31 -28.21
N LEU A 146 11.98 8.22 -27.58
CA LEU A 146 12.27 9.65 -27.63
C LEU A 146 13.66 9.94 -27.03
N PHE A 147 13.99 9.29 -25.92
CA PHE A 147 15.30 9.42 -25.29
C PHE A 147 16.44 8.95 -26.19
N THR A 148 16.30 7.78 -26.82
CA THR A 148 17.33 7.27 -27.74
C THR A 148 17.43 8.14 -28.98
N ALA A 149 16.32 8.63 -29.53
CA ALA A 149 16.30 9.57 -30.65
C ALA A 149 17.03 10.88 -30.31
N LEU A 150 16.81 11.43 -29.11
CA LEU A 150 17.51 12.63 -28.64
C LEU A 150 19.02 12.40 -28.54
N ILE A 151 19.47 11.25 -28.03
CA ILE A 151 20.89 10.91 -27.96
C ILE A 151 21.49 10.76 -29.37
N VAL A 152 20.84 10.01 -30.26
CA VAL A 152 21.37 9.78 -31.61
C VAL A 152 21.39 11.06 -32.45
N SER A 153 20.45 11.98 -32.23
CA SER A 153 20.39 13.27 -32.92
C SER A 153 21.47 14.28 -32.51
N ALA A 154 22.17 14.04 -31.40
CA ALA A 154 23.19 14.95 -30.90
C ALA A 154 24.46 14.88 -31.76
N SER A 155 25.00 16.06 -32.09
CA SER A 155 26.08 16.22 -33.09
C SER A 155 27.45 15.78 -32.58
N THR A 156 27.63 15.75 -31.26
CA THR A 156 28.89 15.40 -30.61
C THR A 156 28.69 14.44 -29.45
N VAL A 157 29.68 13.59 -29.18
CA VAL A 157 29.71 12.67 -28.01
C VAL A 157 29.53 13.44 -26.69
N ARG A 158 30.02 14.69 -26.64
CA ARG A 158 29.87 15.61 -25.51
C ARG A 158 28.40 15.96 -25.23
N GLU A 159 27.63 16.26 -26.27
CA GLU A 159 26.19 16.54 -26.18
C GLU A 159 25.39 15.29 -25.79
N GLN A 160 25.80 14.12 -26.25
CA GLN A 160 25.18 12.84 -25.87
C GLN A 160 25.33 12.57 -24.36
N ILE A 161 26.56 12.71 -23.84
CA ILE A 161 26.85 12.55 -22.41
C ILE A 161 26.06 13.58 -21.58
N PHE A 162 25.95 14.81 -22.09
CA PHE A 162 25.16 15.87 -21.45
C PHE A 162 23.68 15.52 -21.35
N LEU A 163 23.04 15.15 -22.47
CA LEU A 163 21.61 14.79 -22.51
C LEU A 163 21.32 13.59 -21.60
N PHE A 164 22.18 12.57 -21.64
CA PHE A 164 22.09 11.42 -20.76
C PHE A 164 22.15 11.82 -19.28
N SER A 165 23.16 12.60 -18.89
CA SER A 165 23.35 13.05 -17.51
C SER A 165 22.19 13.90 -17.00
N LEU A 166 21.62 14.76 -17.85
CA LEU A 166 20.51 15.63 -17.49
C LEU A 166 19.21 14.84 -17.27
N ILE A 167 18.90 13.89 -18.16
CA ILE A 167 17.70 13.04 -18.02
C ILE A 167 17.83 12.11 -16.81
N PHE A 168 19.01 11.55 -16.58
CA PHE A 168 19.27 10.74 -15.39
C PHE A 168 19.14 11.54 -14.09
N ALA A 169 19.65 12.77 -14.06
CA ALA A 169 19.50 13.68 -12.92
C ALA A 169 18.03 14.05 -12.68
N ALA A 170 17.25 14.31 -13.74
CA ALA A 170 15.82 14.61 -13.65
C ALA A 170 15.01 13.42 -13.09
N LEU A 171 15.28 12.20 -13.56
CA LEU A 171 14.64 10.99 -13.03
C LEU A 171 14.99 10.76 -11.56
N SER A 172 16.26 10.92 -11.20
CA SER A 172 16.74 10.80 -9.82
C SER A 172 16.08 11.83 -8.90
N TYR A 173 15.95 13.07 -9.36
CA TYR A 173 15.28 14.16 -8.64
C TYR A 173 13.80 13.86 -8.40
N LEU A 174 13.07 13.40 -9.43
CA LEU A 174 11.65 13.03 -9.32
C LEU A 174 11.45 11.87 -8.33
N MET A 175 12.28 10.83 -8.39
CA MET A 175 12.24 9.75 -7.42
C MET A 175 12.48 10.25 -5.99
N PHE A 176 13.43 11.16 -5.81
CA PHE A 176 13.76 11.69 -4.50
C PHE A 176 12.63 12.56 -3.94
N LEU A 177 12.02 13.43 -4.77
CA LEU A 177 10.83 14.20 -4.40
C LEU A 177 9.66 13.30 -4.02
N TYR A 178 9.39 12.27 -4.83
CA TYR A 178 8.34 11.30 -4.53
C TYR A 178 8.57 10.62 -3.17
N TYR A 179 9.81 10.26 -2.86
CA TYR A 179 10.16 9.67 -1.57
C TYR A 179 9.92 10.64 -0.41
N ILE A 180 10.30 11.91 -0.55
CA ILE A 180 10.02 12.94 0.47
C ILE A 180 8.52 13.15 0.65
N ILE A 181 7.74 13.19 -0.43
CA ILE A 181 6.28 13.39 -0.36
C ILE A 181 5.63 12.20 0.34
N SER A 182 5.98 10.98 -0.06
CA SER A 182 5.39 9.75 0.48
C SER A 182 5.80 9.48 1.95
N GLU A 183 7.09 9.53 2.28
CA GLU A 183 7.55 9.29 3.65
C GLU A 183 7.38 10.51 4.56
N GLY A 184 7.65 11.71 4.05
CA GLY A 184 7.61 12.94 4.84
C GLY A 184 6.19 13.42 5.11
N PHE A 185 5.37 13.57 4.07
CA PHE A 185 4.06 14.23 4.17
C PHE A 185 2.91 13.23 4.34
N LEU A 186 2.81 12.20 3.48
CA LEU A 186 1.73 11.21 3.58
C LEU A 186 1.82 10.40 4.88
N LYS A 187 3.03 9.97 5.26
CA LYS A 187 3.27 9.27 6.53
C LYS A 187 3.55 10.20 7.71
N ARG A 188 3.44 11.53 7.53
CA ARG A 188 3.65 12.58 8.55
C ARG A 188 4.96 12.44 9.35
N ARG A 189 6.04 11.94 8.72
CA ARG A 189 7.34 11.73 9.39
C ARG A 189 8.26 12.96 9.33
N PHE A 190 7.88 13.97 8.55
CA PHE A 190 8.66 15.19 8.43
C PHE A 190 8.65 15.97 9.74
N LYS A 191 9.83 16.22 10.31
CA LYS A 191 9.98 17.11 11.47
C LYS A 191 9.72 18.54 11.02
N HIS A 192 8.61 19.12 11.45
CA HIS A 192 8.17 20.49 11.13
C HIS A 192 9.02 21.59 11.81
N SER A 193 10.33 21.56 11.59
CA SER A 193 11.24 22.66 11.95
C SER A 193 11.35 23.63 10.79
N TYR A 194 11.40 24.93 11.09
CA TYR A 194 11.57 25.99 10.09
C TYR A 194 12.83 25.79 9.23
N ILE A 195 13.91 25.25 9.84
CA ILE A 195 15.17 24.93 9.16
C ILE A 195 14.96 23.84 8.09
N ASN A 196 14.19 22.80 8.41
CA ASN A 196 13.93 21.70 7.47
C ASN A 196 13.05 22.15 6.30
N TRP A 197 12.10 23.05 6.56
CA TRP A 197 11.28 23.67 5.53
C TRP A 197 12.10 24.54 4.58
N ILE A 198 12.99 25.39 5.11
CA ILE A 198 13.90 26.21 4.28
C ILE A 198 14.80 25.31 3.42
N LEU A 199 15.37 24.25 3.99
CA LEU A 199 16.25 23.34 3.26
C LEU A 199 15.50 22.52 2.20
N LEU A 200 14.25 22.12 2.46
CA LEU A 200 13.39 21.48 1.47
C LEU A 200 13.07 22.44 0.31
N LEU A 201 12.75 23.69 0.61
CA LEU A 201 12.41 24.71 -0.38
C LEU A 201 13.64 25.07 -1.22
N MET A 202 14.81 25.19 -0.58
CA MET A 202 16.11 25.37 -1.23
C MET A 202 16.47 24.17 -2.12
N PHE A 203 16.19 22.94 -1.72
CA PHE A 203 16.41 21.77 -2.56
C PHE A 203 15.42 21.71 -3.73
N ALA A 204 14.14 21.94 -3.46
CA ALA A 204 13.07 21.87 -4.45
C ALA A 204 13.23 22.93 -5.55
N LEU A 205 13.61 24.16 -5.21
CA LEU A 205 13.80 25.24 -6.17
C LEU A 205 15.26 25.39 -6.64
N GLY A 206 16.22 25.02 -5.81
CA GLY A 206 17.66 25.14 -6.08
C GLY A 206 18.17 24.11 -7.08
N ALA A 207 17.72 22.85 -6.99
CA ALA A 207 18.15 21.83 -7.93
C ALA A 207 17.72 22.14 -9.39
N PRO A 208 16.47 22.57 -9.66
CA PRO A 208 16.07 23.02 -11.00
C PRO A 208 16.76 24.30 -11.46
N SER A 209 17.00 25.26 -10.56
CA SER A 209 17.65 26.53 -10.94
C SER A 209 19.12 26.34 -11.31
N LEU A 210 19.84 25.42 -10.65
CA LEU A 210 21.22 25.08 -11.00
C LEU A 210 21.37 24.56 -12.44
N VAL A 211 20.35 23.88 -12.96
CA VAL A 211 20.32 23.42 -14.36
C VAL A 211 20.26 24.60 -15.34
N ILE A 212 19.64 25.72 -14.95
CA ILE A 212 19.48 26.90 -15.80
C ILE A 212 20.76 27.76 -15.80
N PHE A 213 21.43 27.90 -14.64
CA PHE A 213 22.51 28.87 -14.44
C PHE A 213 23.95 28.33 -14.57
N THR A 214 24.19 27.02 -14.48
CA THR A 214 25.56 26.45 -14.59
C THR A 214 25.94 26.14 -16.04
N GLY A 215 27.24 26.09 -16.39
CA GLY A 215 27.68 25.73 -17.75
C GLY A 215 27.37 24.27 -18.13
N ALA A 216 27.29 23.96 -19.43
CA ALA A 216 26.83 22.66 -19.95
C ALA A 216 27.59 21.42 -19.41
N TRP A 217 28.82 21.58 -18.94
CA TRP A 217 29.68 20.45 -18.56
C TRP A 217 29.36 19.79 -17.22
N PHE A 218 28.66 20.47 -16.31
CA PHE A 218 28.52 20.01 -14.92
C PHE A 218 27.09 19.94 -14.40
N ARG A 219 26.08 20.32 -15.20
CA ARG A 219 24.67 20.42 -14.76
C ARG A 219 24.14 19.13 -14.12
N GLY A 220 24.25 17.99 -14.81
CA GLY A 220 23.69 16.73 -14.30
C GLY A 220 24.44 16.16 -13.09
N ILE A 221 25.78 16.26 -13.08
CA ILE A 221 26.62 15.80 -11.96
C ILE A 221 26.38 16.65 -10.71
N LEU A 222 26.32 17.98 -10.85
CA LEU A 222 26.08 18.88 -9.72
C LEU A 222 24.70 18.67 -9.10
N VAL A 223 23.67 18.48 -9.92
CA VAL A 223 22.32 18.15 -9.46
C VAL A 223 22.32 16.80 -8.75
N PHE A 224 23.00 15.80 -9.30
CA PHE A 224 23.11 14.47 -8.68
C PHE A 224 23.80 14.53 -7.31
N VAL A 225 24.89 15.28 -7.18
CA VAL A 225 25.59 15.49 -5.90
C VAL A 225 24.68 16.20 -4.90
N MET A 226 23.93 17.23 -5.31
CA MET A 226 22.95 17.90 -4.44
C MET A 226 21.85 16.95 -3.96
N ILE A 227 21.31 16.09 -4.84
CA ILE A 227 20.33 15.07 -4.46
C ILE A 227 20.91 14.14 -3.40
N PHE A 228 22.16 13.71 -3.55
CA PHE A 228 22.79 12.81 -2.60
C PHE A 228 23.05 13.49 -1.24
N ILE A 229 23.55 14.72 -1.24
CA ILE A 229 23.80 15.52 -0.02
C ILE A 229 22.48 15.75 0.72
N TYR A 230 21.45 16.23 0.01
CA TYR A 230 20.15 16.48 0.61
C TYR A 230 19.51 15.18 1.08
N GLY A 231 19.68 14.08 0.35
CA GLY A 231 19.11 12.80 0.73
C GLY A 231 19.74 12.20 1.98
N TYR A 232 21.06 12.30 2.12
CA TYR A 232 21.76 11.94 3.35
C TYR A 232 21.28 12.78 4.54
N TYR A 233 21.11 14.10 4.34
CA TYR A 233 20.60 14.99 5.38
C TYR A 233 19.14 14.68 5.76
N ALA A 234 18.27 14.47 4.77
CA ALA A 234 16.86 14.21 4.96
C ALA A 234 16.63 12.90 5.73
N GLY A 235 17.37 11.85 5.39
CA GLY A 235 17.32 10.56 6.07
C GLY A 235 17.76 10.63 7.53
N ARG A 236 18.78 11.45 7.86
CA ARG A 236 19.34 11.52 9.22
C ARG A 236 18.65 12.52 10.14
N LYS A 237 18.20 13.67 9.62
CA LYS A 237 17.74 14.80 10.44
C LYS A 237 16.30 15.25 10.17
N CYS A 238 15.79 15.15 8.93
CA CYS A 238 14.43 15.62 8.61
C CYS A 238 13.33 14.59 8.92
N MET A 239 13.62 13.31 8.74
CA MET A 239 12.67 12.23 9.04
C MET A 239 12.75 11.84 10.52
N ARG A 240 11.61 11.58 11.16
CA ARG A 240 11.58 10.93 12.50
C ARG A 240 12.02 9.47 12.36
N GLU A 241 12.86 9.01 13.30
CA GLU A 241 13.23 7.59 13.38
C GLU A 241 11.97 6.73 13.57
N ARG A 242 11.99 5.50 13.05
CA ARG A 242 10.92 4.55 13.33
C ARG A 242 10.91 4.33 14.85
N ALA A 243 9.84 4.75 15.51
CA ALA A 243 9.50 4.17 16.78
C ALA A 243 9.26 2.68 16.50
N VAL A 244 10.21 1.84 16.91
CA VAL A 244 10.07 0.39 16.97
C VAL A 244 9.06 0.07 18.06
#